data_AF-K2BU76-F1
#
_entry.id   AF-K2BU76-F1
#
_cell.length_a   1.000
_cell.length_b   1.000
_cell.length_c   1.000
_cell.angle_alpha   90.00
_cell.angle_beta   90.00
_cell.angle_gamma   90.00
#
_symmetry.space_group_name_H-M   'P 1'
#
loop_
_entity.id
_entity.type
_entity.pdbx_description
1 polymer ?
#
loop_
_entity_poly.entity_id
_entity_poly.type
_entity_poly.pdbx_seq_one_letter_code
_entity_poly.pdbx_strand_id
1 'polypeptide(L)'
;MSFFRHKSRKKEQIRKQFEDALAALNQNEALKKECAKKLNEINQETKEDAHHVMATFPKSEYWRFFIDGILQKEDGWIGFDKREPGYLTPLLTQLESLFIDEKFQNEKLTPLFIKQLHKNAITDVEKTNYDLPSYDDDLEEIKNSPEEFRHGKFVHFNLNESSASLAGIQEVLHRIETQTTVAHANRLSINITGSINNQTIDIMISNAEELKNAKKHCTNNNISLDAFICNQIKNIRSHGYKILIRSSFDTKFLDAVDRVEKNVEKLTNYAIEIYEDLLEKNKNNKLEKIVLTTTLIHFLEQLHPFIDANCRTLCMLLFYHQLMRHNFIPPMQADPNRFNCHTPLELMKYAIDEMPLTLKATQGKKEFYDVTTEQLINKNPESASLLGDFAPSRSDEKIQESQKMKPK
;
A
#
# COMPACT_ATOMS: atom_id res chain seq x y z
N MET A 1 19.66 -14.06 -30.14
CA MET A 1 20.28 -12.92 -29.41
C MET A 1 19.29 -11.83 -28.95
N SER A 2 18.12 -11.65 -29.57
CA SER A 2 17.11 -10.62 -29.17
C SER A 2 16.42 -10.89 -27.81
N PHE A 3 16.08 -12.14 -27.50
CA PHE A 3 15.33 -12.49 -26.26
C PHE A 3 16.13 -12.30 -24.96
N PHE A 4 17.45 -12.48 -25.00
CA PHE A 4 18.34 -12.24 -23.85
C PHE A 4 18.53 -10.74 -23.57
N ARG A 5 18.61 -9.89 -24.60
CA ARG A 5 18.70 -8.43 -24.46
C ARG A 5 17.45 -7.81 -23.81
N HIS A 6 16.26 -8.33 -24.09
CA HIS A 6 15.02 -7.83 -23.47
C HIS A 6 14.86 -8.20 -22.00
N LYS A 7 15.41 -9.34 -21.56
CA LYS A 7 15.34 -9.78 -20.15
C LYS A 7 16.14 -8.87 -19.21
N SER A 8 17.36 -8.44 -19.59
CA SER A 8 18.15 -7.56 -18.71
C SER A 8 17.57 -6.16 -18.63
N ARG A 9 17.01 -5.62 -19.72
CA ARG A 9 16.43 -4.26 -19.76
C ARG A 9 15.30 -4.02 -18.74
N LYS A 10 14.36 -4.95 -18.56
CA LYS A 10 13.26 -4.76 -17.58
C LYS A 10 13.78 -4.81 -16.14
N LYS A 11 14.67 -5.75 -15.83
CA LYS A 11 15.29 -5.86 -14.50
C LYS A 11 16.14 -4.63 -14.19
N GLU A 12 16.87 -4.10 -15.18
CA GLU A 12 17.62 -2.84 -15.08
C GLU A 12 16.70 -1.64 -14.84
N GLN A 13 15.55 -1.55 -15.53
CA GLN A 13 14.57 -0.49 -15.30
C GLN A 13 14.00 -0.53 -13.88
N ILE A 14 13.65 -1.71 -13.36
CA ILE A 14 13.20 -1.87 -11.97
C ILE A 14 14.34 -1.47 -11.02
N ARG A 15 15.56 -1.95 -11.26
CA ARG A 15 16.72 -1.60 -10.43
C ARG A 15 16.95 -0.10 -10.38
N LYS A 16 16.84 0.57 -11.52
CA LYS A 16 16.94 2.02 -11.62
C LYS A 16 15.91 2.73 -10.75
N GLN A 17 14.68 2.24 -10.62
CA GLN A 17 13.68 2.84 -9.71
C GLN A 17 14.14 2.81 -8.25
N PHE A 18 14.70 1.68 -7.78
CA PHE A 18 15.25 1.58 -6.43
C PHE A 18 16.49 2.48 -6.23
N GLU A 19 17.37 2.52 -7.22
CA GLU A 19 18.57 3.37 -7.18
C GLU A 19 18.22 4.86 -7.23
N ASP A 20 17.20 5.25 -8.01
CA ASP A 20 16.71 6.63 -8.07
C ASP A 20 16.06 7.05 -6.75
N ALA A 21 15.31 6.17 -6.07
CA ALA A 21 14.78 6.43 -4.73
C ALA A 21 15.90 6.62 -3.69
N LEU A 22 16.94 5.77 -3.71
CA LEU A 22 18.13 5.94 -2.85
C LEU A 22 18.88 7.24 -3.17
N ALA A 23 19.04 7.57 -4.45
CA ALA A 23 19.69 8.80 -4.87
C ALA A 23 18.89 10.04 -4.42
N ALA A 24 17.57 10.01 -4.56
CA ALA A 24 16.69 11.08 -4.09
C ALA A 24 16.81 11.30 -2.57
N LEU A 25 16.86 10.21 -1.79
CA LEU A 25 17.09 10.29 -0.34
C LEU A 25 18.46 10.93 -0.03
N ASN A 26 19.51 10.54 -0.74
CA ASN A 26 20.86 11.05 -0.53
C ASN A 26 21.07 12.48 -1.03
N GLN A 27 20.23 12.97 -1.94
CA GLN A 27 20.25 14.37 -2.37
C GLN A 27 19.41 15.28 -1.45
N ASN A 28 18.46 14.72 -0.69
CA ASN A 28 17.59 15.47 0.20
C ASN A 28 18.09 15.43 1.67
N GLU A 29 19.18 16.15 1.94
CA GLU A 29 19.82 16.21 3.26
C GLU A 29 18.87 16.69 4.38
N ALA A 30 17.96 17.61 4.06
CA ALA A 30 16.99 18.14 5.03
C ALA A 30 16.02 17.03 5.49
N LEU A 31 15.40 16.31 4.54
CA LEU A 31 14.51 15.19 4.84
C LEU A 31 15.26 14.06 5.56
N LYS A 32 16.46 13.72 5.08
CA LYS A 32 17.29 12.68 5.69
C LYS A 32 17.59 12.99 7.16
N LYS A 33 17.94 14.24 7.48
CA LYS A 33 18.19 14.68 8.85
C LYS A 33 16.92 14.66 9.70
N GLU A 34 15.79 15.12 9.17
CA GLU A 34 14.50 15.10 9.86
C GLU A 34 14.08 13.66 10.22
N CYS A 35 14.05 12.78 9.23
CA CYS A 35 13.65 11.39 9.40
C CYS A 35 14.63 10.62 10.31
N ALA A 36 15.94 10.85 10.18
CA ALA A 36 16.93 10.22 11.06
C ALA A 36 16.73 10.64 12.53
N LYS A 37 16.46 11.92 12.78
CA LYS A 37 16.18 12.43 14.12
C LYS A 37 14.95 11.74 14.71
N LYS A 38 13.84 11.72 13.98
CA LYS A 38 12.59 11.11 14.44
C LYS A 38 12.71 9.61 14.66
N LEU A 39 13.41 8.91 13.78
CA LEU A 39 13.68 7.48 13.95
C LEU A 39 14.58 7.19 15.16
N ASN A 40 15.52 8.07 15.47
CA ASN A 40 16.31 7.95 16.70
C ASN A 40 15.48 8.18 17.96
N GLU A 41 14.56 9.14 17.95
CA GLU A 41 13.60 9.38 19.04
C GLU A 41 12.73 8.13 19.28
N ILE A 42 12.17 7.54 18.22
CA ILE A 42 11.40 6.29 18.27
C ILE A 42 12.22 5.16 18.89
N ASN A 43 13.46 4.95 18.43
CA ASN A 43 14.33 3.89 18.95
C ASN A 43 14.74 4.09 20.43
N GLN A 44 14.88 5.34 20.87
CA GLN A 44 15.18 5.67 22.27
C GLN A 44 13.98 5.42 23.18
N GLU A 45 12.78 5.61 22.65
CA GLU A 45 11.52 5.41 23.36
C GLU A 45 11.15 3.93 23.47
N THR A 46 11.33 3.14 22.41
CA THR A 46 11.05 1.69 22.42
C THR A 46 11.94 0.92 23.39
N LYS A 47 13.26 1.16 23.37
CA LYS A 47 14.31 0.42 24.14
C LYS A 47 14.35 -1.11 23.95
N GLU A 48 13.41 -1.66 23.19
CA GLU A 48 13.21 -3.08 22.92
C GLU A 48 13.13 -3.32 21.40
N ASP A 49 13.19 -4.59 20.99
CA ASP A 49 12.98 -4.97 19.61
C ASP A 49 11.50 -4.75 19.20
N ALA A 50 11.26 -4.52 17.91
CA ALA A 50 9.94 -4.25 17.36
C ALA A 50 8.96 -5.40 17.65
N HIS A 51 9.38 -6.66 17.61
CA HIS A 51 8.51 -7.79 17.90
C HIS A 51 8.09 -7.79 19.37
N HIS A 52 9.00 -7.49 20.30
CA HIS A 52 8.66 -7.33 21.72
C HIS A 52 7.66 -6.19 21.95
N VAL A 53 7.89 -5.03 21.34
CA VAL A 53 6.96 -3.90 21.42
C VAL A 53 5.57 -4.33 20.92
N MET A 54 5.51 -5.02 19.78
CA MET A 54 4.24 -5.47 19.20
C MET A 54 3.57 -6.62 19.99
N ALA A 55 4.34 -7.48 20.66
CA ALA A 55 3.79 -8.51 21.55
C ALA A 55 3.05 -7.92 22.77
N THR A 56 3.39 -6.68 23.16
CA THR A 56 2.70 -5.95 24.24
C THR A 56 1.58 -5.03 23.74
N PHE A 57 1.38 -4.92 22.43
CA PHE A 57 0.38 -4.04 21.86
C PHE A 57 -1.04 -4.54 22.19
N PRO A 58 -1.98 -3.65 22.59
CA PRO A 58 -3.32 -4.06 22.96
C PRO A 58 -4.07 -4.68 21.77
N LYS A 59 -4.44 -5.96 21.89
CA LYS A 59 -5.17 -6.71 20.85
C LYS A 59 -6.43 -6.01 20.36
N SER A 60 -7.14 -5.32 21.26
CA SER A 60 -8.32 -4.50 20.95
C SER A 60 -8.08 -3.33 20.01
N GLU A 61 -6.83 -2.97 19.77
CA GLU A 61 -6.46 -1.88 18.88
C GLU A 61 -5.82 -2.40 17.57
N TYR A 62 -5.68 -3.71 17.37
CA TYR A 62 -5.05 -4.28 16.17
C TYR A 62 -5.76 -3.84 14.88
N TRP A 63 -7.07 -3.66 14.94
CA TRP A 63 -7.87 -3.20 13.80
C TRP A 63 -7.38 -1.86 13.23
N ARG A 64 -6.71 -1.02 14.04
CA ARG A 64 -6.18 0.28 13.60
C ARG A 64 -5.08 0.18 12.55
N PHE A 65 -4.44 -0.98 12.42
CA PHE A 65 -3.45 -1.23 11.37
C PHE A 65 -4.09 -1.50 9.99
N PHE A 66 -5.40 -1.74 9.95
CA PHE A 66 -6.12 -2.15 8.73
C PHE A 66 -7.23 -1.20 8.31
N ILE A 67 -7.51 -0.18 9.12
CA ILE A 67 -8.53 0.82 8.87
C ILE A 67 -7.86 2.19 8.79
N ASP A 68 -8.00 2.83 7.63
CA ASP A 68 -7.51 4.18 7.33
C ASP A 68 -7.89 5.14 8.46
N GLY A 69 -6.93 5.94 8.95
CA GLY A 69 -7.14 6.90 10.03
C GLY A 69 -8.39 7.78 9.85
N ILE A 70 -8.66 8.21 8.62
CA ILE A 70 -9.86 8.99 8.28
C ILE A 70 -11.14 8.19 8.51
N LEU A 71 -11.16 6.91 8.11
CA LEU A 71 -12.31 6.02 8.21
C LEU A 71 -12.49 5.44 9.62
N GLN A 72 -11.46 5.50 10.48
CA GLN A 72 -11.57 5.14 11.89
C GLN A 72 -12.69 5.94 12.56
N LYS A 73 -12.71 7.26 12.32
CA LYS A 73 -13.68 8.19 12.91
C LYS A 73 -15.12 7.97 12.46
N GLU A 74 -15.33 7.48 11.24
CA GLU A 74 -16.67 7.32 10.67
C GLU A 74 -17.39 6.13 11.32
N ASP A 75 -16.94 4.92 10.99
CA ASP A 75 -17.49 3.66 11.50
C ASP A 75 -16.39 2.62 11.82
N GLY A 76 -15.11 2.99 11.76
CA GLY A 76 -14.01 2.07 12.03
C GLY A 76 -14.04 0.81 11.15
N TRP A 77 -13.73 -0.33 11.76
CA TRP A 77 -13.78 -1.62 11.08
C TRP A 77 -15.19 -2.06 10.72
N ILE A 78 -16.21 -1.56 11.44
CA ILE A 78 -17.62 -1.93 11.26
C ILE A 78 -18.07 -1.55 9.84
N GLY A 79 -17.62 -0.38 9.36
CA GLY A 79 -17.94 0.07 8.00
C GLY A 79 -17.36 -0.83 6.92
N PHE A 80 -16.17 -1.39 7.15
CA PHE A 80 -15.52 -2.31 6.21
C PHE A 80 -16.18 -3.68 6.23
N ASP A 81 -16.42 -4.24 7.41
CA ASP A 81 -17.02 -5.57 7.55
C ASP A 81 -18.48 -5.60 7.03
N LYS A 82 -19.21 -4.48 7.11
CA LYS A 82 -20.52 -4.35 6.44
C LYS A 82 -20.44 -4.42 4.91
N ARG A 83 -19.36 -3.88 4.32
CA ARG A 83 -19.16 -3.89 2.86
C ARG A 83 -18.67 -5.25 2.40
N GLU A 84 -17.72 -5.83 3.11
CA GLU A 84 -17.09 -7.13 2.86
C GLU A 84 -17.08 -7.93 4.17
N PRO A 85 -18.13 -8.71 4.44
CA PRO A 85 -18.20 -9.54 5.66
C PRO A 85 -16.97 -10.43 5.82
N GLY A 86 -16.40 -10.44 7.02
CA GLY A 86 -15.18 -11.19 7.31
C GLY A 86 -13.89 -10.42 7.00
N TYR A 87 -13.96 -9.16 6.54
CA TYR A 87 -12.80 -8.33 6.18
C TYR A 87 -11.66 -8.38 7.20
N LEU A 88 -12.00 -8.26 8.48
CA LEU A 88 -11.02 -7.94 9.52
C LEU A 88 -10.33 -9.19 10.08
N THR A 89 -11.08 -10.27 10.30
CA THR A 89 -10.61 -11.52 10.95
C THR A 89 -9.31 -12.09 10.38
N PRO A 90 -9.17 -12.33 9.05
CA PRO A 90 -7.94 -12.86 8.48
C PRO A 90 -6.76 -11.89 8.65
N LEU A 91 -7.00 -10.58 8.62
CA LEU A 91 -5.96 -9.56 8.80
C LEU A 91 -5.44 -9.55 10.24
N LEU A 92 -6.33 -9.62 11.24
CA LEU A 92 -5.93 -9.68 12.66
C LEU A 92 -5.14 -10.94 12.96
N THR A 93 -5.60 -12.09 12.43
CA THR A 93 -4.90 -13.37 12.58
C THR A 93 -3.48 -13.30 12.04
N GLN A 94 -3.32 -12.76 10.81
CA GLN A 94 -2.00 -12.63 10.20
C GLN A 94 -1.13 -11.58 10.90
N LEU A 95 -1.72 -10.49 11.39
CA LEU A 95 -1.00 -9.50 12.17
C LEU A 95 -0.46 -10.10 13.46
N GLU A 96 -1.27 -10.91 14.14
CA GLU A 96 -0.84 -11.62 15.34
C GLU A 96 0.30 -12.59 15.01
N SER A 97 0.19 -13.40 13.95
CA SER A 97 1.28 -14.26 13.49
C SER A 97 2.55 -13.46 13.19
N LEU A 98 2.44 -12.29 12.58
CA LEU A 98 3.58 -11.41 12.36
C LEU A 98 4.30 -11.04 13.66
N PHE A 99 3.56 -10.88 14.76
CA PHE A 99 4.12 -10.45 16.04
C PHE A 99 4.68 -11.59 16.88
N ILE A 100 4.13 -12.80 16.77
CA ILE A 100 4.44 -13.91 17.70
C ILE A 100 5.05 -15.17 17.04
N ASP A 101 4.93 -15.34 15.72
CA ASP A 101 5.44 -16.51 15.01
C ASP A 101 6.84 -16.24 14.45
N GLU A 102 7.87 -16.75 15.14
CA GLU A 102 9.28 -16.63 14.72
C GLU A 102 9.55 -17.19 13.32
N LYS A 103 8.81 -18.22 12.90
CA LYS A 103 8.97 -18.78 11.55
C LYS A 103 8.48 -17.78 10.50
N PHE A 104 7.33 -17.17 10.74
CA PHE A 104 6.75 -16.18 9.84
C PHE A 104 7.62 -14.92 9.78
N GLN A 105 8.17 -14.46 10.91
CA GLN A 105 9.07 -13.30 11.00
C GLN A 105 10.36 -13.45 10.18
N ASN A 106 10.88 -14.68 10.08
CA ASN A 106 12.12 -14.98 9.38
C ASN A 106 11.88 -15.54 7.96
N GLU A 107 10.62 -15.60 7.51
CA GLU A 107 10.30 -16.19 6.23
C GLU A 107 10.90 -15.36 5.08
N LYS A 108 11.54 -16.05 4.15
CA LYS A 108 12.18 -15.39 3.02
C LYS A 108 11.11 -14.82 2.10
N LEU A 109 11.26 -13.55 1.75
CA LEU A 109 10.42 -12.93 0.74
C LEU A 109 10.59 -13.63 -0.62
N THR A 110 9.49 -14.20 -1.11
CA THR A 110 9.38 -14.87 -2.40
C THR A 110 8.01 -14.59 -3.03
N PRO A 111 7.83 -14.78 -4.34
CA PRO A 111 6.51 -14.71 -4.95
C PRO A 111 5.49 -15.64 -4.28
N LEU A 112 5.92 -16.85 -3.89
CA LEU A 112 5.08 -17.82 -3.19
C LEU A 112 4.63 -17.30 -1.82
N PHE A 113 5.54 -16.69 -1.04
CA PHE A 113 5.19 -16.04 0.22
C PHE A 113 4.12 -14.96 0.03
N ILE A 114 4.24 -14.12 -1.00
CA ILE A 114 3.24 -13.08 -1.29
C ILE A 114 1.88 -13.68 -1.68
N LYS A 115 1.86 -14.76 -2.47
CA LYS A 115 0.62 -15.50 -2.79
C LYS A 115 -0.02 -16.10 -1.54
N GLN A 116 0.77 -16.69 -0.65
CA GLN A 116 0.27 -17.24 0.62
C GLN A 116 -0.29 -16.15 1.55
N LEU A 117 0.40 -15.01 1.64
CA LEU A 117 -0.04 -13.85 2.40
C LEU A 117 -1.37 -13.30 1.86
N HIS A 118 -1.51 -13.24 0.53
CA HIS A 118 -2.74 -12.83 -0.13
C HIS A 118 -3.89 -13.80 0.14
N LYS A 119 -3.68 -15.09 -0.12
CA LYS A 119 -4.67 -16.15 0.18
C LYS A 119 -5.20 -15.99 1.59
N ASN A 120 -4.30 -15.94 2.58
CA ASN A 120 -4.66 -15.79 3.98
C ASN A 120 -5.39 -14.49 4.28
N ALA A 121 -5.13 -13.40 3.54
CA ALA A 121 -5.74 -12.08 3.77
C ALA A 121 -7.20 -12.00 3.29
N ILE A 122 -7.63 -12.94 2.46
CA ILE A 122 -8.98 -12.99 1.90
C ILE A 122 -9.71 -14.30 2.19
N THR A 123 -9.11 -15.21 2.94
CA THR A 123 -9.79 -16.40 3.44
C THR A 123 -11.04 -15.99 4.22
N ASP A 124 -12.18 -16.59 3.86
CA ASP A 124 -13.49 -16.36 4.47
C ASP A 124 -14.01 -14.91 4.38
N VAL A 125 -13.46 -14.10 3.45
CA VAL A 125 -13.99 -12.76 3.14
C VAL A 125 -15.02 -12.88 2.02
N GLU A 126 -16.21 -12.32 2.25
CA GLU A 126 -17.28 -12.29 1.25
C GLU A 126 -17.25 -11.03 0.38
N LYS A 127 -17.83 -11.12 -0.83
CA LYS A 127 -18.02 -10.01 -1.78
C LYS A 127 -16.70 -9.42 -2.31
N THR A 128 -15.69 -10.27 -2.44
CA THR A 128 -14.47 -9.90 -3.13
C THR A 128 -14.69 -9.86 -4.64
N ASN A 129 -13.79 -9.23 -5.38
CA ASN A 129 -13.80 -9.26 -6.86
C ASN A 129 -13.51 -10.68 -7.42
N TYR A 130 -13.20 -11.66 -6.56
CA TYR A 130 -13.17 -13.08 -6.95
C TYR A 130 -14.58 -13.68 -7.04
N ASP A 131 -15.55 -13.15 -6.29
CA ASP A 131 -16.93 -13.64 -6.23
C ASP A 131 -17.83 -12.99 -7.30
N LEU A 132 -17.38 -11.89 -7.91
CA LEU A 132 -18.14 -11.13 -8.89
C LEU A 132 -17.99 -11.72 -10.30
N PRO A 133 -19.09 -11.79 -11.09
CA PRO A 133 -19.02 -12.19 -12.50
C PRO A 133 -18.11 -11.21 -13.27
N SER A 134 -17.31 -11.73 -14.21
CA SER A 134 -16.47 -10.85 -15.05
C SER A 134 -17.36 -9.98 -15.93
N TYR A 135 -17.18 -8.66 -15.87
CA TYR A 135 -17.89 -7.71 -16.73
C TYR A 135 -17.46 -7.77 -18.22
N ASP A 136 -16.42 -8.53 -18.55
CA ASP A 136 -16.03 -8.81 -19.93
C ASP A 136 -16.62 -10.17 -20.35
N ASP A 137 -17.68 -10.14 -21.17
CA ASP A 137 -18.36 -11.31 -21.75
C ASP A 137 -17.40 -12.22 -22.56
N ASP A 138 -16.24 -11.69 -22.99
CA ASP A 138 -15.21 -12.42 -23.74
C ASP A 138 -14.11 -13.08 -22.84
N LEU A 139 -14.14 -12.88 -21.51
CA LEU A 139 -13.12 -13.37 -20.57
C LEU A 139 -13.64 -14.40 -19.54
N GLU A 140 -14.86 -14.94 -19.72
CA GLU A 140 -15.50 -15.89 -18.79
C GLU A 140 -14.65 -17.15 -18.50
N GLU A 141 -13.73 -17.53 -19.41
CA GLU A 141 -12.85 -18.70 -19.22
C GLU A 141 -11.67 -18.46 -18.26
N ILE A 142 -11.37 -17.22 -17.87
CA ILE A 142 -10.21 -16.91 -17.02
C ILE A 142 -10.58 -16.91 -15.53
N LYS A 143 -10.53 -18.09 -14.91
CA LYS A 143 -10.69 -18.28 -13.47
C LYS A 143 -9.46 -17.77 -12.71
N ASN A 144 -9.57 -16.57 -12.17
CA ASN A 144 -8.59 -16.07 -11.21
C ASN A 144 -8.88 -16.67 -9.83
N SER A 145 -7.82 -16.96 -9.09
CA SER A 145 -7.91 -17.54 -7.75
C SER A 145 -7.27 -16.62 -6.72
N PRO A 146 -7.79 -16.57 -5.48
CA PRO A 146 -7.10 -16.05 -4.31
C PRO A 146 -5.66 -16.54 -4.12
N GLU A 147 -5.33 -17.71 -4.65
CA GLU A 147 -4.05 -18.36 -4.43
C GLU A 147 -3.00 -18.01 -5.49
N GLU A 148 -3.41 -17.32 -6.56
CA GLU A 148 -2.58 -17.07 -7.72
C GLU A 148 -2.50 -15.59 -8.06
N PHE A 149 -1.42 -15.21 -8.75
CA PHE A 149 -1.38 -13.89 -9.38
C PHE A 149 -2.39 -13.83 -10.51
N ARG A 150 -2.85 -12.62 -10.83
CA ARG A 150 -3.89 -12.44 -11.83
C ARG A 150 -3.46 -12.89 -13.21
N HIS A 151 -4.39 -13.50 -13.91
CA HIS A 151 -4.30 -13.96 -15.28
C HIS A 151 -5.15 -13.02 -16.13
N GLY A 152 -4.55 -12.24 -17.03
CA GLY A 152 -5.26 -11.50 -18.08
C GLY A 152 -6.19 -10.34 -17.68
N LYS A 153 -6.83 -10.39 -16.51
CA LYS A 153 -7.86 -9.41 -16.11
C LYS A 153 -7.26 -8.03 -15.86
N PHE A 154 -8.00 -7.04 -16.32
CA PHE A 154 -7.76 -5.63 -16.04
C PHE A 154 -8.10 -5.34 -14.59
N VAL A 155 -7.21 -4.57 -13.96
CA VAL A 155 -7.51 -3.99 -12.65
C VAL A 155 -7.33 -2.49 -12.74
N HIS A 156 -8.29 -1.80 -12.13
CA HIS A 156 -8.33 -0.35 -12.08
C HIS A 156 -8.91 0.12 -10.76
N PHE A 157 -8.44 1.25 -10.26
CA PHE A 157 -8.95 1.83 -9.03
C PHE A 157 -8.85 3.36 -9.09
N ASN A 158 -9.77 4.00 -8.37
CA ASN A 158 -9.78 5.46 -8.24
C ASN A 158 -8.90 5.86 -7.06
N LEU A 159 -8.16 6.94 -7.22
CA LEU A 159 -7.45 7.58 -6.11
C LEU A 159 -8.33 8.64 -5.45
N ASN A 160 -8.14 8.84 -4.14
CA ASN A 160 -8.73 9.94 -3.39
C ASN A 160 -7.71 11.10 -3.19
N GLU A 161 -8.14 12.22 -2.59
CA GLU A 161 -7.27 13.39 -2.32
C GLU A 161 -6.03 13.06 -1.49
N SER A 162 -6.19 12.23 -0.46
CA SER A 162 -5.10 11.88 0.46
C SER A 162 -4.16 10.80 -0.08
N SER A 163 -4.51 10.14 -1.19
CA SER A 163 -3.75 9.03 -1.77
C SER A 163 -2.78 9.45 -2.88
N ALA A 164 -2.75 10.72 -3.28
CA ALA A 164 -1.89 11.21 -4.36
C ALA A 164 -1.16 12.54 -4.04
N SER A 165 0.10 12.65 -4.46
CA SER A 165 0.87 13.89 -4.49
C SER A 165 1.23 14.28 -5.93
N LEU A 166 1.57 15.55 -6.17
CA LEU A 166 2.08 15.97 -7.48
C LEU A 166 3.34 15.18 -7.84
N ALA A 167 4.27 15.04 -6.90
CA ALA A 167 5.54 14.36 -7.12
C ALA A 167 5.33 12.87 -7.47
N GLY A 168 4.44 12.18 -6.77
CA GLY A 168 4.14 10.77 -7.05
C GLY A 168 3.40 10.59 -8.38
N ILE A 169 2.48 11.49 -8.76
CA ILE A 169 1.89 11.47 -10.11
C ILE A 169 2.95 11.72 -11.18
N GLN A 170 3.88 12.67 -10.97
CA GLN A 170 4.98 12.92 -11.90
C GLN A 170 5.89 11.68 -12.05
N GLU A 171 6.14 10.95 -10.96
CA GLU A 171 6.87 9.68 -11.00
C GLU A 171 6.13 8.62 -11.85
N VAL A 172 4.82 8.48 -11.65
CA VAL A 172 3.95 7.61 -12.47
C VAL A 172 4.01 8.02 -13.95
N LEU A 173 3.90 9.32 -14.26
CA LEU A 173 3.98 9.82 -15.63
C LEU A 173 5.35 9.56 -16.27
N HIS A 174 6.44 9.74 -15.52
CA HIS A 174 7.79 9.41 -15.99
C HIS A 174 7.94 7.92 -16.28
N ARG A 175 7.34 7.05 -15.46
CA ARG A 175 7.30 5.61 -15.73
C ARG A 175 6.48 5.28 -16.96
N ILE A 176 5.37 5.98 -17.19
CA ILE A 176 4.56 5.81 -18.41
C ILE A 176 5.34 6.25 -19.66
N GLU A 177 6.10 7.34 -19.55
CA GLU A 177 6.95 7.86 -20.63
C GLU A 177 8.09 6.89 -21.01
N THR A 178 8.66 6.21 -20.01
CA THR A 178 9.80 5.30 -20.17
C THR A 178 9.42 3.83 -20.41
N GLN A 179 8.12 3.49 -20.32
CA GLN A 179 7.59 2.21 -20.74
C GLN A 179 7.74 2.01 -22.26
N THR A 180 7.94 0.76 -22.68
CA THR A 180 8.08 0.45 -24.11
C THR A 180 6.75 0.72 -24.84
N THR A 181 6.82 1.29 -26.05
CA THR A 181 5.66 1.70 -26.86
C THR A 181 4.83 0.54 -27.43
N VAL A 182 5.34 -0.70 -27.33
CA VAL A 182 4.65 -1.90 -27.79
C VAL A 182 3.60 -2.31 -26.76
N ALA A 183 2.39 -2.69 -27.20
CA ALA A 183 1.35 -3.21 -26.31
C ALA A 183 1.90 -4.37 -25.47
N HIS A 184 1.81 -4.26 -24.15
CA HIS A 184 2.32 -5.25 -23.23
C HIS A 184 1.39 -5.44 -22.04
N ALA A 185 1.34 -6.69 -21.57
CA ALA A 185 0.83 -7.06 -20.25
C ALA A 185 1.39 -6.14 -19.16
N ASN A 186 0.52 -5.68 -18.24
CA ASN A 186 0.84 -4.85 -17.06
C ASN A 186 1.35 -3.45 -17.36
N ARG A 187 0.83 -2.82 -18.41
CA ARG A 187 1.07 -1.41 -18.70
C ARG A 187 0.36 -0.53 -17.68
N LEU A 188 1.11 0.41 -17.09
CA LEU A 188 0.55 1.42 -16.20
C LEU A 188 -0.09 2.51 -17.06
N SER A 189 -1.27 2.96 -16.68
CA SER A 189 -1.92 4.13 -17.26
C SER A 189 -2.55 4.96 -16.18
N ILE A 190 -2.75 6.24 -16.45
CA ILE A 190 -3.42 7.18 -15.56
C ILE A 190 -4.47 7.95 -16.36
N ASN A 191 -5.71 7.94 -15.92
CA ASN A 191 -6.73 8.88 -16.40
C ASN A 191 -6.84 10.03 -15.41
N ILE A 192 -6.88 11.27 -15.87
CA ILE A 192 -7.03 12.46 -15.03
C ILE A 192 -8.24 13.23 -15.52
N THR A 193 -9.35 13.14 -14.79
CA THR A 193 -10.55 13.93 -15.02
C THR A 193 -10.43 15.26 -14.30
N GLY A 194 -10.71 16.36 -14.99
CA GLY A 194 -10.66 17.70 -14.44
C GLY A 194 -11.52 18.70 -15.19
N SER A 195 -11.30 19.99 -14.94
CA SER A 195 -11.93 21.05 -15.72
C SER A 195 -10.92 22.14 -16.14
N ILE A 196 -11.13 22.67 -17.34
CA ILE A 196 -10.43 23.84 -17.88
C ILE A 196 -11.48 24.71 -18.55
N ASN A 197 -11.51 26.01 -18.27
CA ASN A 197 -12.47 26.95 -18.87
C ASN A 197 -13.94 26.50 -18.72
N ASN A 198 -14.29 25.96 -17.55
CA ASN A 198 -15.63 25.39 -17.24
C ASN A 198 -16.05 24.20 -18.12
N GLN A 199 -15.13 23.57 -18.85
CA GLN A 199 -15.35 22.33 -19.57
C GLN A 199 -14.70 21.17 -18.84
N THR A 200 -15.44 20.08 -18.66
CA THR A 200 -14.89 18.81 -18.15
C THR A 200 -13.95 18.21 -19.19
N ILE A 201 -12.77 17.79 -18.74
CA ILE A 201 -11.73 17.20 -19.58
C ILE A 201 -11.25 15.92 -18.94
N ASP A 202 -11.19 14.86 -19.74
CA ASP A 202 -10.63 13.56 -19.38
C ASP A 202 -9.33 13.33 -20.15
N ILE A 203 -8.21 13.24 -19.43
CA ILE A 203 -6.90 13.00 -20.01
C ILE A 203 -6.43 11.59 -19.64
N MET A 204 -6.55 10.64 -20.58
CA MET A 204 -5.95 9.32 -20.46
C MET A 204 -4.50 9.33 -20.96
N ILE A 205 -3.58 8.95 -20.10
CA ILE A 205 -2.15 8.86 -20.39
C ILE A 205 -1.69 7.43 -20.11
N SER A 206 -1.36 6.71 -21.17
CA SER A 206 -0.86 5.34 -21.10
C SER A 206 0.50 5.21 -21.77
N ASN A 207 0.96 6.16 -22.59
CA ASN A 207 2.30 6.17 -23.22
C ASN A 207 2.88 7.57 -23.37
N ALA A 208 4.13 7.64 -23.84
CA ALA A 208 4.85 8.87 -24.13
C ALA A 208 4.14 9.81 -25.13
N GLU A 209 3.48 9.30 -26.18
CA GLU A 209 2.79 10.14 -27.16
C GLU A 209 1.51 10.75 -26.55
N GLU A 210 0.75 9.97 -25.78
CA GLU A 210 -0.40 10.49 -25.02
C GLU A 210 0.04 11.51 -23.96
N LEU A 211 1.17 11.30 -23.28
CA LEU A 211 1.75 12.28 -22.36
C LEU A 211 2.11 13.58 -23.07
N LYS A 212 2.74 13.49 -24.26
CA LYS A 212 3.07 14.66 -25.08
C LYS A 212 1.82 15.41 -25.53
N ASN A 213 0.77 14.68 -25.95
CA ASN A 213 -0.51 15.25 -26.34
C ASN A 213 -1.23 15.91 -25.17
N ALA A 214 -1.19 15.31 -23.97
CA ALA A 214 -1.70 15.90 -22.74
C ALA A 214 -1.00 17.22 -22.40
N LYS A 215 0.34 17.26 -22.44
CA LYS A 215 1.13 18.48 -22.24
C LYS A 215 0.76 19.57 -23.24
N LYS A 216 0.61 19.22 -24.52
CA LYS A 216 0.20 20.15 -25.59
C LYS A 216 -1.23 20.66 -25.38
N HIS A 217 -2.17 19.79 -25.02
CA HIS A 217 -3.56 20.15 -24.78
C HIS A 217 -3.70 21.15 -23.62
N CYS A 218 -3.01 20.91 -22.51
CA CYS A 218 -2.97 21.85 -21.38
C CYS A 218 -2.36 23.20 -21.82
N THR A 219 -1.22 23.17 -22.51
CA THR A 219 -0.52 24.38 -22.98
C THR A 219 -1.41 25.23 -23.89
N ASN A 220 -2.15 24.62 -24.81
CA ASN A 220 -3.10 25.31 -25.69
C ASN A 220 -4.24 25.99 -24.93
N ASN A 221 -4.50 25.56 -23.69
CA ASN A 221 -5.49 26.13 -22.79
C ASN A 221 -4.88 27.03 -21.72
N ASN A 222 -3.63 27.50 -21.89
CA ASN A 222 -2.92 28.38 -20.97
C ASN A 222 -2.73 27.82 -19.55
N ILE A 223 -2.61 26.50 -19.41
CA ILE A 223 -2.29 25.82 -18.14
C ILE A 223 -1.19 24.77 -18.36
N SER A 224 -0.29 24.57 -17.40
CA SER A 224 0.65 23.45 -17.47
C SER A 224 -0.04 22.15 -17.06
N LEU A 225 0.46 20.99 -17.51
CA LEU A 225 -0.06 19.70 -17.06
C LEU A 225 0.06 19.55 -15.53
N ASP A 226 1.17 20.01 -14.93
CA ASP A 226 1.36 20.01 -13.48
C ASP A 226 0.33 20.88 -12.75
N ALA A 227 0.06 22.09 -13.25
CA ALA A 227 -0.95 22.97 -12.67
C ALA A 227 -2.36 22.37 -12.80
N PHE A 228 -2.66 21.73 -13.94
CA PHE A 228 -3.91 20.99 -14.13
C PHE A 228 -4.04 19.85 -13.10
N ILE A 229 -3.00 19.04 -12.93
CA ILE A 229 -2.94 17.94 -11.96
C ILE A 229 -3.12 18.47 -10.53
N CYS A 230 -2.37 19.51 -10.14
CA CYS A 230 -2.49 20.12 -8.80
C CYS A 230 -3.91 20.61 -8.51
N ASN A 231 -4.57 21.21 -9.50
CA ASN A 231 -5.96 21.64 -9.36
C ASN A 231 -6.89 20.45 -9.16
N GLN A 232 -6.61 19.29 -9.78
CA GLN A 232 -7.42 18.10 -9.57
C GLN A 232 -7.19 17.48 -8.21
N ILE A 233 -5.94 17.30 -7.77
CA ILE A 233 -5.62 16.74 -6.44
C ILE A 233 -6.42 17.46 -5.34
N LYS A 234 -6.41 18.80 -5.35
CA LYS A 234 -7.11 19.65 -4.37
C LYS A 234 -8.65 19.55 -4.40
N ASN A 235 -9.23 19.00 -5.48
CA ASN A 235 -10.67 18.98 -5.70
C ASN A 235 -11.27 17.56 -5.72
N ILE A 236 -10.49 16.51 -5.39
CA ILE A 236 -10.96 15.12 -5.45
C ILE A 236 -12.18 14.87 -4.54
N ARG A 237 -12.43 15.69 -3.50
CA ARG A 237 -13.57 15.56 -2.59
C ARG A 237 -14.90 16.21 -3.01
N SER A 238 -14.94 17.15 -3.97
CA SER A 238 -16.12 18.00 -4.16
C SER A 238 -16.97 17.72 -5.42
N HIS A 239 -16.41 17.08 -6.46
CA HIS A 239 -17.09 16.97 -7.76
C HIS A 239 -16.90 15.61 -8.48
N GLY A 240 -16.35 14.59 -7.82
CA GLY A 240 -16.19 13.25 -8.43
C GLY A 240 -15.08 13.14 -9.47
N TYR A 241 -14.02 13.96 -9.36
CA TYR A 241 -12.83 13.83 -10.19
C TYR A 241 -12.10 12.50 -9.91
N LYS A 242 -11.69 11.80 -10.98
CA LYS A 242 -11.10 10.47 -10.89
C LYS A 242 -9.68 10.49 -11.44
N ILE A 243 -8.72 10.10 -10.60
CA ILE A 243 -7.45 9.58 -11.09
C ILE A 243 -7.58 8.06 -11.15
N LEU A 244 -7.64 7.51 -12.35
CA LEU A 244 -7.78 6.07 -12.57
C LEU A 244 -6.44 5.49 -12.98
N ILE A 245 -5.85 4.66 -12.13
CA ILE A 245 -4.70 3.85 -12.54
C ILE A 245 -5.22 2.55 -13.14
N ARG A 246 -4.68 2.13 -14.28
CA ARG A 246 -4.95 0.79 -14.85
C ARG A 246 -3.68 0.01 -15.09
N SER A 247 -3.74 -1.31 -14.85
CA SER A 247 -2.64 -2.25 -15.06
C SER A 247 -3.04 -3.44 -15.96
N SER A 248 -3.12 -3.25 -17.29
CA SER A 248 -2.97 -4.29 -18.35
C SER A 248 -3.47 -3.79 -19.71
N PHE A 249 -2.94 -4.37 -20.80
CA PHE A 249 -3.52 -4.30 -22.16
C PHE A 249 -2.95 -5.42 -23.06
N ASP A 250 -3.82 -6.28 -23.61
CA ASP A 250 -3.80 -6.79 -25.00
C ASP A 250 -5.08 -7.61 -25.25
N THR A 251 -5.81 -7.30 -26.33
CA THR A 251 -7.08 -7.92 -26.73
C THR A 251 -6.89 -9.18 -27.62
N LYS A 252 -5.65 -9.67 -27.77
CA LYS A 252 -5.38 -10.90 -28.54
C LYS A 252 -5.28 -12.14 -27.63
N PHE A 253 -6.44 -12.78 -27.49
CA PHE A 253 -6.78 -14.17 -27.10
C PHE A 253 -5.67 -15.07 -26.53
N LEU A 254 -5.92 -15.60 -25.32
CA LEU A 254 -5.26 -16.68 -24.54
C LEU A 254 -3.73 -16.62 -24.38
N ASP A 255 -2.95 -16.50 -25.45
CA ASP A 255 -1.49 -16.38 -25.35
C ASP A 255 -1.06 -15.10 -24.60
N ALA A 256 -1.88 -14.05 -24.65
CA ALA A 256 -1.65 -12.82 -23.87
C ALA A 256 -1.90 -13.00 -22.37
N VAL A 257 -2.83 -13.87 -22.00
CA VAL A 257 -3.25 -14.13 -20.61
C VAL A 257 -2.15 -14.84 -19.84
N ASP A 258 -1.62 -15.92 -20.41
CA ASP A 258 -0.46 -16.67 -19.92
C ASP A 258 0.79 -15.78 -19.79
N ARG A 259 0.93 -14.81 -20.70
CA ARG A 259 2.00 -13.80 -20.62
C ARG A 259 1.79 -12.83 -19.47
N VAL A 260 0.55 -12.50 -19.06
CA VAL A 260 0.31 -11.59 -17.93
C VAL A 260 0.80 -12.21 -16.65
N GLU A 261 0.36 -13.41 -16.29
CA GLU A 261 0.76 -14.09 -15.06
C GLU A 261 2.27 -14.30 -14.99
N LYS A 262 2.85 -14.95 -16.02
CA LYS A 262 4.30 -15.19 -16.10
C LYS A 262 5.09 -13.89 -16.09
N ASN A 263 4.50 -12.76 -16.52
CA ASN A 263 5.12 -11.45 -16.38
C ASN A 263 4.94 -10.86 -14.98
N VAL A 264 3.77 -10.94 -14.34
CA VAL A 264 3.56 -10.47 -12.96
C VAL A 264 4.52 -11.19 -12.04
N GLU A 265 4.53 -12.52 -12.05
CA GLU A 265 5.40 -13.31 -11.18
C GLU A 265 6.88 -12.99 -11.38
N LYS A 266 7.28 -12.87 -12.64
CA LYS A 266 8.65 -12.52 -13.00
C LYS A 266 9.04 -11.11 -12.57
N LEU A 267 8.15 -10.12 -12.72
CA LEU A 267 8.41 -8.74 -12.29
C LEU A 267 8.47 -8.65 -10.76
N THR A 268 7.56 -9.33 -10.07
CA THR A 268 7.61 -9.51 -8.61
C THR A 268 8.94 -10.12 -8.18
N ASN A 269 9.37 -11.22 -8.80
CA ASN A 269 10.65 -11.86 -8.46
C ASN A 269 11.85 -10.94 -8.74
N TYR A 270 11.84 -10.19 -9.85
CA TYR A 270 12.89 -9.20 -10.12
C TYR A 270 12.95 -8.11 -9.05
N ALA A 271 11.81 -7.56 -8.65
CA ALA A 271 11.76 -6.55 -7.60
C ALA A 271 12.30 -7.09 -6.27
N ILE A 272 11.92 -8.32 -5.89
CA ILE A 272 12.41 -8.99 -4.68
C ILE A 272 13.93 -9.20 -4.75
N GLU A 273 14.47 -9.75 -5.85
CA GLU A 273 15.91 -9.98 -6.00
C GLU A 273 16.72 -8.67 -5.92
N ILE A 274 16.19 -7.59 -6.50
CA ILE A 274 16.81 -6.26 -6.45
C ILE A 274 16.77 -5.70 -5.03
N TYR A 275 15.60 -5.77 -4.39
CA TYR A 275 15.40 -5.33 -3.02
C TYR A 275 16.36 -6.02 -2.05
N GLU A 276 16.46 -7.35 -2.08
CA GLU A 276 17.37 -8.11 -1.21
C GLU A 276 18.85 -7.78 -1.47
N ASP A 277 19.26 -7.65 -2.74
CA ASP A 277 20.63 -7.24 -3.10
C ASP A 277 20.97 -5.84 -2.58
N LEU A 278 20.04 -4.88 -2.72
CA LEU A 278 20.23 -3.53 -2.23
C LEU A 278 20.14 -3.42 -0.70
N LEU A 279 19.31 -4.24 -0.05
CA LEU A 279 19.29 -4.32 1.42
C LEU A 279 20.61 -4.80 1.99
N GLU A 280 21.21 -5.85 1.41
CA GLU A 280 22.52 -6.35 1.88
C GLU A 280 23.62 -5.28 1.72
N LYS A 281 23.62 -4.57 0.59
CA LYS A 281 24.54 -3.45 0.33
C LYS A 281 24.37 -2.29 1.31
N ASN A 282 23.15 -2.04 1.78
CA ASN A 282 22.80 -0.92 2.66
C ASN A 282 22.43 -1.37 4.08
N LYS A 283 22.90 -2.54 4.52
CA LYS A 283 22.46 -3.20 5.76
C LYS A 283 22.67 -2.41 7.06
N ASN A 284 23.55 -1.42 7.03
CA ASN A 284 23.88 -0.56 8.18
C ASN A 284 23.12 0.79 8.17
N ASN A 285 22.34 1.09 7.13
CA ASN A 285 21.64 2.37 7.01
C ASN A 285 20.12 2.18 7.20
N LYS A 286 19.62 2.61 8.35
CA LYS A 286 18.21 2.44 8.73
C LYS A 286 17.23 3.14 7.78
N LEU A 287 17.55 4.37 7.35
CA LEU A 287 16.67 5.12 6.44
C LEU A 287 16.65 4.48 5.05
N GLU A 288 17.80 4.02 4.55
CA GLU A 288 17.86 3.33 3.27
C GLU A 288 17.09 2.01 3.30
N LYS A 289 17.05 1.29 4.42
CA LYS A 289 16.17 0.12 4.56
C LYS A 289 14.70 0.50 4.39
N ILE A 290 14.23 1.54 5.08
CA ILE A 290 12.82 1.96 5.01
C ILE A 290 12.48 2.49 3.60
N VAL A 291 13.38 3.22 2.93
CA VAL A 291 13.13 3.68 1.55
C VAL A 291 13.11 2.52 0.56
N LEU A 292 13.98 1.52 0.74
CA LEU A 292 13.96 0.29 -0.07
C LEU A 292 12.67 -0.51 0.15
N THR A 293 12.22 -0.63 1.40
CA THR A 293 10.96 -1.29 1.75
C THR A 293 9.78 -0.55 1.11
N THR A 294 9.67 0.76 1.27
CA THR A 294 8.58 1.55 0.66
C THR A 294 8.63 1.53 -0.86
N THR A 295 9.82 1.51 -1.47
CA THR A 295 9.98 1.36 -2.93
C THR A 295 9.48 -0.01 -3.43
N LEU A 296 9.79 -1.09 -2.70
CA LEU A 296 9.28 -2.42 -3.02
C LEU A 296 7.75 -2.46 -2.98
N ILE A 297 7.15 -1.99 -1.88
CA ILE A 297 5.68 -1.99 -1.73
C ILE A 297 5.03 -1.11 -2.80
N HIS A 298 5.58 0.08 -3.05
CA HIS A 298 5.14 0.98 -4.11
C HIS A 298 5.14 0.32 -5.50
N PHE A 299 6.23 -0.39 -5.83
CA PHE A 299 6.33 -1.13 -7.09
C PHE A 299 5.28 -2.23 -7.20
N LEU A 300 5.11 -3.04 -6.14
CA LEU A 300 4.18 -4.17 -6.14
C LEU A 300 2.73 -3.71 -6.20
N GLU A 301 2.36 -2.65 -5.46
CA GLU A 301 1.01 -2.11 -5.46
C GLU A 301 0.60 -1.60 -6.85
N GLN A 302 1.50 -0.92 -7.55
CA GLN A 302 1.26 -0.46 -8.93
C GLN A 302 1.35 -1.59 -9.97
N LEU A 303 2.12 -2.65 -9.72
CA LEU A 303 2.09 -3.87 -10.54
C LEU A 303 0.72 -4.56 -10.42
N HIS A 304 0.10 -4.40 -9.24
CA HIS A 304 -1.22 -4.87 -8.87
C HIS A 304 -1.38 -6.36 -9.17
N PRO A 305 -0.61 -7.24 -8.50
CA PRO A 305 -0.48 -8.64 -8.86
C PRO A 305 -1.74 -9.48 -8.67
N PHE A 306 -2.72 -9.02 -7.89
CA PHE A 306 -3.96 -9.74 -7.60
C PHE A 306 -5.18 -9.05 -8.21
N ILE A 307 -6.31 -9.75 -8.30
CA ILE A 307 -7.59 -9.18 -8.77
C ILE A 307 -8.22 -8.27 -7.72
N ASP A 308 -7.99 -8.59 -6.46
CA ASP A 308 -8.49 -7.84 -5.32
C ASP A 308 -7.45 -7.80 -4.20
N ALA A 309 -7.75 -7.08 -3.13
CA ALA A 309 -7.03 -7.10 -1.85
C ALA A 309 -5.52 -6.75 -1.92
N ASN A 310 -5.03 -6.20 -3.03
CA ASN A 310 -3.64 -5.74 -3.18
C ASN A 310 -3.21 -4.82 -2.03
N CYS A 311 -4.03 -3.82 -1.66
CA CYS A 311 -3.71 -2.93 -0.55
C CYS A 311 -3.55 -3.67 0.79
N ARG A 312 -4.45 -4.61 1.12
CA ARG A 312 -4.41 -5.37 2.38
C ARG A 312 -3.19 -6.28 2.44
N THR A 313 -2.88 -6.94 1.33
CA THR A 313 -1.73 -7.83 1.23
C THR A 313 -0.42 -7.06 1.21
N LEU A 314 -0.29 -6.03 0.38
CA LEU A 314 0.97 -5.38 0.06
C LEU A 314 1.23 -4.17 0.97
N CYS A 315 0.29 -3.23 1.02
CA CYS A 315 0.44 -1.95 1.71
C CYS A 315 0.25 -2.04 3.22
N MET A 316 -0.41 -3.10 3.70
CA MET A 316 -0.57 -3.38 5.13
C MET A 316 0.32 -4.57 5.53
N LEU A 317 -0.08 -5.81 5.23
CA LEU A 317 0.59 -7.00 5.78
C LEU A 317 2.05 -7.15 5.36
N LEU A 318 2.35 -7.12 4.07
CA LEU A 318 3.72 -7.28 3.57
C LEU A 318 4.59 -6.10 4.00
N PHE A 319 4.04 -4.89 3.98
CA PHE A 319 4.74 -3.70 4.45
C PHE A 319 5.15 -3.82 5.92
N TYR A 320 4.22 -4.19 6.80
CA TYR A 320 4.48 -4.41 8.22
C TYR A 320 5.49 -5.53 8.43
N HIS A 321 5.35 -6.63 7.68
CA HIS A 321 6.31 -7.73 7.72
C HIS A 321 7.73 -7.27 7.39
N GLN A 322 7.90 -6.52 6.29
CA GLN A 322 9.23 -6.05 5.90
C GLN A 322 9.80 -5.04 6.89
N LEU A 323 8.98 -4.14 7.46
CA LEU A 323 9.44 -3.21 8.50
C LEU A 323 9.94 -3.96 9.74
N MET A 324 9.17 -4.92 10.23
CA MET A 324 9.51 -5.68 11.43
C MET A 324 10.71 -6.59 11.24
N ARG A 325 10.88 -7.20 10.07
CA ARG A 325 12.11 -7.94 9.71
C ARG A 325 13.38 -7.09 9.85
N HIS A 326 13.25 -5.76 9.74
CA HIS A 326 14.36 -4.80 9.92
C HIS A 326 14.35 -4.10 11.27
N ASN A 327 13.57 -4.62 12.24
CA ASN A 327 13.42 -4.09 13.59
C ASN A 327 12.80 -2.68 13.63
N PHE A 328 11.81 -2.42 12.77
CA PHE A 328 10.96 -1.23 12.84
C PHE A 328 9.54 -1.62 13.23
N ILE A 329 8.94 -0.87 14.15
CA ILE A 329 7.52 -1.04 14.50
C ILE A 329 6.63 -0.66 13.29
N PRO A 330 5.51 -1.36 13.06
CA PRO A 330 4.57 -0.97 12.01
C PRO A 330 3.91 0.37 12.34
N PRO A 331 3.68 1.25 11.35
CA PRO A 331 2.90 2.47 11.52
C PRO A 331 1.39 2.20 11.52
N MET A 332 0.63 2.91 12.36
CA MET A 332 -0.84 2.99 12.22
C MET A 332 -1.20 4.01 11.13
N GLN A 333 -1.32 3.51 9.91
CA GLN A 333 -1.38 4.33 8.70
C GLN A 333 -2.61 5.23 8.64
N ALA A 334 -2.42 6.51 8.30
CA ALA A 334 -3.54 7.43 8.11
C ALA A 334 -4.30 7.16 6.80
N ASP A 335 -3.59 6.73 5.75
CA ASP A 335 -4.17 6.29 4.48
C ASP A 335 -3.20 5.27 3.82
N PRO A 336 -3.54 3.97 3.83
CA PRO A 336 -2.73 2.90 3.23
C PRO A 336 -2.81 2.88 1.70
N ASN A 337 -3.73 3.62 1.06
CA ASN A 337 -3.85 3.70 -0.39
C ASN A 337 -2.85 4.67 -1.04
N ARG A 338 -1.95 5.28 -0.25
CA ARG A 338 -0.92 6.23 -0.71
C ARG A 338 0.15 5.61 -1.60
N PHE A 339 0.35 4.30 -1.58
CA PHE A 339 1.42 3.60 -2.30
C PHE A 339 1.30 3.65 -3.82
N ASN A 340 0.24 4.24 -4.38
CA ASN A 340 0.07 4.34 -5.82
C ASN A 340 0.60 5.66 -6.42
N CYS A 341 0.35 6.80 -5.78
CA CYS A 341 0.68 8.12 -6.32
C CYS A 341 1.40 9.03 -5.32
N HIS A 342 2.10 8.45 -4.35
CA HIS A 342 3.16 9.13 -3.61
C HIS A 342 4.51 8.51 -3.98
N THR A 343 5.56 9.33 -3.91
CA THR A 343 6.94 8.87 -4.11
C THR A 343 7.38 7.97 -2.95
N PRO A 344 8.37 7.07 -3.16
CA PRO A 344 8.95 6.28 -2.07
C PRO A 344 9.46 7.12 -0.88
N LEU A 345 9.97 8.34 -1.12
CA LEU A 345 10.42 9.24 -0.05
C LEU A 345 9.25 9.77 0.80
N GLU A 346 8.15 10.15 0.16
CA GLU A 346 6.94 10.57 0.87
C GLU A 346 6.38 9.40 1.70
N LEU A 347 6.33 8.20 1.13
CA LEU A 347 5.89 6.98 1.82
C LEU A 347 6.79 6.64 3.02
N MET A 348 8.11 6.74 2.86
CA MET A 348 9.08 6.60 3.96
C MET A 348 8.79 7.62 5.06
N LYS A 349 8.55 8.88 4.69
CA LYS A 349 8.25 9.96 5.64
C LYS A 349 6.96 9.68 6.41
N TYR A 350 5.87 9.32 5.73
CA TYR A 350 4.61 8.97 6.39
C TYR A 350 4.76 7.81 7.35
N ALA A 351 5.47 6.75 6.94
CA ALA A 351 5.72 5.60 7.81
C ALA A 351 6.44 6.01 9.10
N ILE A 352 7.54 6.77 9.00
CA ILE A 352 8.27 7.27 10.18
C ILE A 352 7.41 8.24 10.99
N ASP A 353 6.57 9.03 10.34
CA ASP A 353 5.72 10.00 11.00
C ASP A 353 4.59 9.37 11.83
N GLU A 354 4.12 8.20 11.40
CA GLU A 354 2.97 7.47 11.94
C GLU A 354 3.39 6.36 12.93
N MET A 355 4.65 5.87 12.89
CA MET A 355 5.22 4.95 13.88
C MET A 355 5.00 5.36 15.36
N PRO A 356 5.12 6.64 15.77
CA PRO A 356 4.86 7.06 17.15
C PRO A 356 3.43 6.81 17.62
N LEU A 357 2.46 6.64 16.71
CA LEU A 357 1.10 6.29 17.11
C LEU A 357 1.08 4.89 17.73
N THR A 358 1.85 3.96 17.18
CA THR A 358 1.98 2.58 17.67
C THR A 358 2.54 2.56 19.10
N LEU A 359 3.56 3.38 19.38
CA LEU A 359 4.12 3.53 20.74
C LEU A 359 3.12 4.11 21.72
N LYS A 360 2.35 5.11 21.30
CA LYS A 360 1.34 5.70 22.18
C LYS A 360 0.28 4.67 22.59
N ALA A 361 -0.07 3.75 21.69
CA ALA A 361 -1.01 2.67 22.00
C ALA A 361 -0.45 1.70 23.04
N THR A 362 0.83 1.30 22.93
CA THR A 362 1.48 0.45 23.95
C THR A 362 1.63 1.17 25.30
N GLN A 363 1.67 2.50 25.29
CA GLN A 363 1.66 3.34 26.49
C GLN A 363 0.26 3.64 27.04
N GLY A 364 -0.79 3.01 26.49
CA GLY A 364 -2.16 3.11 26.99
C GLY A 364 -2.97 4.28 26.45
N LYS A 365 -2.49 5.02 25.44
CA LYS A 365 -3.35 5.95 24.69
C LYS A 365 -4.43 5.15 23.95
N LYS A 366 -5.68 5.58 24.07
CA LYS A 366 -6.86 4.92 23.47
C LYS A 366 -7.51 5.68 22.33
N GLU A 367 -7.34 7.00 22.29
CA GLU A 367 -7.93 7.86 21.27
C GLU A 367 -6.96 8.06 20.12
N PHE A 368 -7.32 7.59 18.93
CA PHE A 368 -6.57 7.82 17.70
C PHE A 368 -7.54 8.30 16.63
N TYR A 369 -7.11 9.27 15.83
CA TYR A 369 -7.94 9.87 14.78
C TYR A 369 -9.34 10.28 15.28
N ASP A 370 -9.38 10.90 16.46
CA ASP A 370 -10.59 11.37 17.16
C ASP A 370 -11.60 10.28 17.56
N VAL A 371 -11.16 9.01 17.71
CA VAL A 371 -12.05 7.91 18.11
C VAL A 371 -11.35 6.87 19.02
N THR A 372 -12.10 6.34 19.99
CA THR A 372 -11.70 5.17 20.78
C THR A 372 -12.43 3.90 20.32
N THR A 373 -11.83 2.74 20.56
CA THR A 373 -12.48 1.44 20.29
C THR A 373 -13.78 1.30 21.08
N GLU A 374 -13.81 1.77 22.33
CA GLU A 374 -15.03 1.73 23.16
C GLU A 374 -16.15 2.60 22.59
N GLN A 375 -15.85 3.76 21.99
CA GLN A 375 -16.86 4.60 21.34
C GLN A 375 -17.52 3.89 20.17
N LEU A 376 -16.74 3.18 19.33
CA LEU A 376 -17.27 2.40 18.20
C LEU A 376 -18.12 1.22 18.67
N ILE A 377 -17.66 0.47 19.67
CA ILE A 377 -18.42 -0.62 20.27
C ILE A 377 -19.72 -0.12 20.90
N ASN A 378 -19.69 1.01 21.63
CA ASN A 378 -20.90 1.57 22.24
C ASN A 378 -21.93 2.02 21.19
N LYS A 379 -21.46 2.51 20.03
CA LYS A 379 -22.33 2.87 18.89
C LYS A 379 -22.92 1.62 18.21
N ASN A 380 -22.23 0.49 18.27
CA ASN A 380 -22.65 -0.76 17.65
C ASN A 380 -22.25 -1.97 18.51
N PRO A 381 -22.99 -2.31 19.57
CA PRO A 381 -22.56 -3.33 20.54
C PRO A 381 -22.29 -4.71 19.93
N GLU A 382 -23.02 -5.06 18.87
CA GLU A 382 -22.82 -6.32 18.13
C GLU A 382 -21.44 -6.38 17.45
N SER A 383 -20.81 -5.23 17.15
CA SER A 383 -19.48 -5.20 16.53
C SER A 383 -18.35 -5.71 17.42
N ALA A 384 -18.57 -5.80 18.74
CA ALA A 384 -17.59 -6.38 19.64
C ALA A 384 -17.32 -7.86 19.31
N SER A 385 -18.34 -8.59 18.84
CA SER A 385 -18.16 -9.99 18.43
C SER A 385 -17.31 -10.12 17.17
N LEU A 386 -17.27 -9.11 16.29
CA LEU A 386 -16.42 -9.08 15.10
C LEU A 386 -14.93 -8.98 15.44
N LEU A 387 -14.60 -8.44 16.61
CA LEU A 387 -13.23 -8.48 17.12
C LEU A 387 -12.90 -9.84 17.75
N GLY A 388 -13.88 -10.69 18.07
CA GLY A 388 -13.62 -12.02 18.65
C GLY A 388 -12.68 -11.97 19.86
N ASP A 389 -11.61 -12.76 19.83
CA ASP A 389 -10.55 -12.79 20.87
C ASP A 389 -9.74 -11.48 20.95
N PHE A 390 -9.91 -10.59 19.98
CA PHE A 390 -9.34 -9.24 19.97
C PHE A 390 -10.28 -8.21 20.62
N ALA A 391 -11.48 -8.57 21.10
CA ALA A 391 -12.35 -7.61 21.79
C ALA A 391 -11.73 -7.13 23.13
N PRO A 392 -12.01 -5.89 23.59
CA PRO A 392 -11.57 -5.43 24.91
C PRO A 392 -12.08 -6.36 26.02
N SER A 393 -11.20 -6.81 26.91
CA SER A 393 -11.62 -7.66 28.03
C SER A 393 -12.12 -6.80 29.20
N ARG A 394 -13.15 -7.26 29.94
CA ARG A 394 -13.57 -6.62 31.22
C ARG A 394 -12.44 -6.58 32.27
N SER A 395 -11.37 -7.36 32.08
CA SER A 395 -10.18 -7.39 32.95
C SER A 395 -9.23 -6.21 32.72
N ASP A 396 -9.22 -5.59 31.54
CA ASP A 396 -8.28 -4.51 31.21
C ASP A 396 -8.59 -3.21 31.97
N GLU A 397 -9.84 -3.02 32.42
CA GLU A 397 -10.24 -1.90 33.28
C GLU A 397 -9.68 -2.03 34.71
N LYS A 398 -9.54 -3.26 35.25
CA LYS A 398 -9.08 -3.49 36.63
C LYS A 398 -7.57 -3.37 36.81
N ILE A 399 -6.78 -3.59 35.77
CA ILE A 399 -5.33 -3.41 35.81
C ILE A 399 -4.97 -1.92 35.87
N GLN A 400 -5.81 -1.03 35.32
CA GLN A 400 -5.58 0.43 35.39
C GLN A 400 -6.05 1.07 36.70
N GLU A 401 -7.11 0.57 37.35
CA GLU A 401 -7.50 1.05 38.69
C GLU A 401 -6.48 0.66 39.78
N SER A 402 -5.86 -0.52 39.67
CA SER A 402 -4.84 -0.97 40.61
C SER A 402 -3.49 -0.24 40.45
N GLN A 403 -3.24 0.41 39.31
CA GLN A 403 -2.07 1.28 39.11
C GLN A 403 -2.31 2.75 39.55
N LYS A 404 -3.56 3.19 39.66
CA LYS A 404 -3.92 4.49 40.27
C LYS A 404 -4.03 4.44 41.80
N MET A 405 -4.08 3.25 42.39
CA MET A 405 -4.10 3.03 43.84
C MET A 405 -2.79 2.39 44.35
N LYS A 406 -1.65 3.06 44.12
CA LYS A 406 -0.50 2.90 45.03
C LYS A 406 -0.41 4.14 45.93
N PRO A 407 -0.84 4.07 47.21
CA PRO A 407 -0.52 5.11 48.16
C PRO A 407 0.91 4.97 48.69
N LYS A 408 1.59 6.13 48.68
CA LYS A 408 2.90 6.52 49.21
C LYS A 408 4.14 6.18 48.41
#